data_AF-A0A536CE10-F1
#
_entry.id   AF-A0A536CE10-F1
#
_cell.length_a   1.000
_cell.length_b   1.000
_cell.length_c   1.000
_cell.angle_alpha   90.00
_cell.angle_beta   90.00
_cell.angle_gamma   90.00
#
_symmetry.space_group_name_H-M   'P 1'
#
loop_
_entity.id
_entity.type
_entity.pdbx_description
1 polymer ?
#
loop_
_entity_poly.entity_id
_entity_poly.type
_entity_poly.pdbx_seq_one_letter_code
_entity_poly.pdbx_strand_id
1 'polypeptide(L)'
;MLGNRLLTTATNVLFNCYIQDMETGFKAMRTELMRRLSLHGDRFDIEPEITARILRLGYRIHEVPITYYARSREEGKKLTWVDGVRAFGTLLHLRLTSKHRLFGVEDPYHGLRLKELSLRPRLPELPDERAA
;
A
#
# COMPACT_ATOMS: atom_id res chain seq x y z
N MET A 1 1.02 15.55 8.91
CA MET A 1 2.34 15.10 8.42
C MET A 1 2.99 14.13 9.39
N LEU A 2 3.16 14.45 10.69
CA LEU A 2 3.82 13.53 11.63
C LEU A 2 3.13 12.16 11.78
N GLY A 3 1.79 12.13 11.92
CA GLY A 3 1.04 10.88 12.02
C GLY A 3 1.19 9.95 10.80
N ASN A 4 1.12 10.51 9.60
CA ASN A 4 1.34 9.74 8.36
C ASN A 4 2.77 9.18 8.29
N ARG A 5 3.79 9.99 8.64
CA ARG A 5 5.18 9.53 8.67
C ARG A 5 5.39 8.37 9.66
N LEU A 6 4.73 8.43 10.83
CA LEU A 6 4.81 7.35 11.81
C LEU A 6 4.16 6.06 11.30
N LEU A 7 2.98 6.16 10.69
CA LEU A 7 2.30 5.01 10.09
C LEU A 7 3.10 4.42 8.91
N THR A 8 3.62 5.27 8.04
CA THR A 8 4.48 4.86 6.93
C THR A 8 5.74 4.15 7.45
N THR A 9 6.36 4.67 8.50
CA THR A 9 7.52 4.02 9.14
C THR A 9 7.14 2.66 9.73
N ALA A 10 6.00 2.57 10.42
CA ALA A 10 5.48 1.31 10.94
C ALA A 10 5.25 0.29 9.83
N THR A 11 4.66 0.70 8.70
CA THR A 11 4.48 -0.17 7.52
C THR A 11 5.82 -0.66 6.98
N ASN A 12 6.79 0.23 6.80
CA ASN A 12 8.12 -0.12 6.32
C ASN A 12 8.80 -1.18 7.21
N VAL A 13 8.70 -1.04 8.53
CA VAL A 13 9.24 -2.00 9.49
C VAL A 13 8.47 -3.32 9.49
N LEU A 14 7.13 -3.27 9.57
CA LEU A 14 6.30 -4.47 9.67
C LEU A 14 6.37 -5.35 8.42
N PHE A 15 6.42 -4.74 7.25
CA PHE A 15 6.36 -5.44 5.96
C PHE A 15 7.70 -5.48 5.22
N ASN A 16 8.77 -4.94 5.82
CA ASN A 16 10.10 -4.86 5.22
C ASN A 16 10.08 -4.25 3.81
N CYS A 17 9.49 -3.06 3.70
CA CYS A 17 9.39 -2.30 2.46
C CYS A 17 9.96 -0.88 2.63
N TYR A 18 10.05 -0.15 1.52
CA TYR A 18 10.45 1.24 1.52
C TYR A 18 9.48 2.05 0.65
N ILE A 19 8.49 2.65 1.31
CA ILE A 19 7.54 3.60 0.72
C ILE A 19 7.57 4.92 1.49
N GLN A 20 7.34 6.04 0.79
CA GLN A 20 7.36 7.40 1.31
C GLN A 20 5.99 7.87 1.80
N ASP A 21 4.91 7.43 1.15
CA ASP A 21 3.55 7.79 1.53
C ASP A 21 2.59 6.60 1.43
N MET A 22 2.40 5.90 2.55
CA MET A 22 1.47 4.77 2.62
C MET A 22 0.00 5.22 2.51
N GLU A 23 -0.33 6.37 3.10
CA GLU A 23 -1.68 6.93 3.18
C GLU A 23 -2.08 7.73 1.93
N THR A 24 -1.32 7.59 0.83
CA THR A 24 -1.71 8.20 -0.45
C THR A 24 -3.04 7.63 -0.94
N GLY A 25 -4.03 8.50 -1.15
CA GLY A 25 -5.34 8.10 -1.68
C GLY A 25 -5.35 7.79 -3.18
N PHE A 26 -4.20 7.87 -3.86
CA PHE A 26 -4.10 7.59 -5.29
C PHE A 26 -3.20 6.38 -5.54
N LYS A 27 -3.84 5.25 -5.87
CA LYS A 27 -3.19 3.97 -6.14
C LYS A 27 -3.74 3.38 -7.43
N ALA A 28 -2.84 2.92 -8.30
CA ALA A 28 -3.19 2.21 -9.52
C ALA A 28 -2.68 0.77 -9.45
N MET A 29 -3.55 -0.18 -9.77
CA MET A 29 -3.22 -1.61 -9.78
C MET A 29 -4.07 -2.37 -10.78
N ARG A 30 -3.63 -3.57 -11.15
CA ARG A 30 -4.40 -4.46 -12.03
C ARG A 30 -5.69 -4.90 -11.35
N THR A 31 -6.75 -5.05 -12.14
CA THR A 31 -8.08 -5.48 -11.65
C THR A 31 -8.02 -6.84 -10.96
N GLU A 32 -7.22 -7.77 -11.48
CA GLU A 32 -7.04 -9.10 -10.89
C GLU A 32 -6.41 -9.01 -9.49
N LEU A 33 -5.40 -8.14 -9.32
CA LEU A 33 -4.81 -7.86 -8.02
C LEU A 33 -5.82 -7.23 -7.07
N MET A 34 -6.55 -6.21 -7.50
CA MET A 34 -7.56 -5.55 -6.68
C MET A 34 -8.62 -6.54 -6.16
N ARG A 35 -9.14 -7.42 -7.04
CA ARG A 35 -10.13 -8.44 -6.67
C ARG A 35 -9.58 -9.45 -5.66
N ARG A 36 -8.30 -9.81 -5.78
CA ARG A 36 -7.62 -10.74 -4.87
C ARG A 36 -7.41 -10.18 -3.46
N LEU A 37 -7.36 -8.86 -3.30
CA LEU A 37 -7.13 -8.27 -1.99
C LEU A 37 -8.28 -8.55 -1.03
N SER A 38 -9.53 -8.76 -1.50
CA SER A 38 -10.70 -9.00 -0.63
C SER A 38 -10.75 -7.99 0.52
N LEU A 39 -10.81 -6.71 0.16
CA LEU A 39 -10.79 -5.58 1.11
C LEU A 39 -12.10 -5.48 1.88
N HIS A 40 -12.02 -5.07 3.15
CA HIS A 40 -13.17 -4.89 4.04
C HIS A 40 -13.17 -3.55 4.77
N GLY A 41 -12.08 -2.77 4.69
CA GLY A 41 -11.97 -1.47 5.34
C GLY A 41 -13.06 -0.50 4.90
N ASP A 42 -13.64 0.22 5.85
CA ASP A 42 -14.82 1.06 5.64
C ASP A 42 -14.51 2.57 5.72
N ARG A 43 -13.28 2.95 6.09
CA ARG A 43 -12.86 4.35 6.24
C ARG A 43 -11.39 4.54 5.88
N PHE A 44 -10.59 5.06 6.83
CA PHE A 44 -9.18 5.40 6.65
C PHE A 44 -8.28 4.17 6.77
N ASP A 45 -8.80 3.08 7.31
CA ASP A 45 -8.13 1.79 7.42
C ASP A 45 -7.98 1.06 6.08
N ILE A 46 -8.71 1.49 5.04
CA ILE A 46 -8.63 0.90 3.70
C ILE A 46 -7.24 1.04 3.07
N GLU A 47 -6.56 2.18 3.26
CA GLU A 47 -5.25 2.45 2.68
C GLU A 47 -4.15 1.58 3.32
N PRO A 48 -4.08 1.45 4.67
CA PRO A 48 -3.31 0.42 5.34
C PRO A 48 -3.64 -0.99 4.88
N GLU A 49 -4.92 -1.33 4.70
CA GLU A 49 -5.33 -2.67 4.29
C GLU A 49 -4.84 -3.00 2.88
N ILE A 50 -5.05 -2.12 1.92
CA ILE A 50 -4.56 -2.26 0.54
C ILE A 50 -3.05 -2.47 0.56
N THR A 51 -2.32 -1.58 1.20
CA THR A 51 -0.85 -1.60 1.23
C THR A 51 -0.34 -2.90 1.87
N ALA A 52 -0.83 -3.24 3.06
CA ALA A 52 -0.43 -4.44 3.77
C ALA A 52 -0.73 -5.70 2.96
N ARG A 53 -1.92 -5.82 2.36
CA ARG A 53 -2.30 -7.01 1.59
C ARG A 53 -1.49 -7.17 0.30
N ILE A 54 -1.20 -6.08 -0.41
CA ILE A 54 -0.30 -6.09 -1.58
C ILE A 54 1.09 -6.62 -1.19
N LEU A 55 1.67 -6.07 -0.12
CA LEU A 55 2.99 -6.49 0.39
C LEU A 55 2.98 -7.95 0.87
N ARG A 56 1.88 -8.40 1.48
CA ARG A 56 1.70 -9.78 1.93
C ARG A 56 1.56 -10.79 0.80
N LEU A 57 1.02 -10.36 -0.35
CA LEU A 57 1.04 -11.13 -1.59
C LEU A 57 2.43 -11.17 -2.23
N GLY A 58 3.38 -10.33 -1.80
CA GLY A 58 4.75 -10.29 -2.31
C GLY A 58 4.94 -9.33 -3.49
N TYR A 59 3.92 -8.53 -3.81
CA TYR A 59 4.05 -7.47 -4.81
C TYR A 59 4.91 -6.33 -4.28
N ARG A 60 5.63 -5.68 -5.19
CA ARG A 60 6.38 -4.46 -4.92
C ARG A 60 5.53 -3.25 -5.30
N ILE A 61 5.61 -2.21 -4.47
CA ILE A 61 4.93 -0.94 -4.71
C ILE A 61 5.95 0.00 -5.35
N HIS A 62 5.55 0.67 -6.42
CA HIS A 62 6.33 1.71 -7.08
C HIS A 62 5.64 3.04 -6.87
N GLU A 63 6.37 4.02 -6.34
CA GLU A 63 5.87 5.37 -6.12
C GLU A 63 6.21 6.25 -7.31
N VAL A 64 5.20 6.92 -7.85
CA VAL A 64 5.36 7.94 -8.89
C VAL A 64 5.15 9.30 -8.21
N PRO A 65 6.12 10.23 -8.28
CA PRO A 65 5.99 11.52 -7.63
C PRO A 65 4.83 12.31 -8.23
N ILE A 66 4.00 12.90 -7.36
CA ILE A 66 2.89 13.77 -7.74
C ILE A 66 2.95 15.07 -6.93
N THR A 67 2.45 16.16 -7.50
CA THR A 67 2.26 17.42 -6.77
C THR A 67 0.90 17.38 -6.07
N TYR A 68 0.91 17.48 -4.74
CA TYR A 68 -0.30 17.48 -3.92
C TYR A 68 -0.50 18.82 -3.21
N TYR A 69 -1.66 19.45 -3.42
CA TYR A 69 -2.07 20.65 -2.70
C TYR A 69 -2.84 20.25 -1.45
N ALA A 70 -2.19 20.39 -0.30
CA ALA A 70 -2.78 19.98 0.97
C ALA A 70 -3.85 20.99 1.43
N ARG A 71 -5.02 20.47 1.81
CA ARG A 71 -6.03 21.25 2.53
C ARG A 71 -5.57 21.59 3.95
N SER A 72 -5.92 22.81 4.38
CA SER A 72 -5.61 23.33 5.71
C SER A 72 -6.35 22.51 6.79
N ARG A 73 -5.93 22.60 8.06
CA ARG A 73 -6.66 21.93 9.16
C ARG A 73 -8.04 22.54 9.38
N GLU A 74 -8.15 23.85 9.14
CA GLU A 74 -9.38 24.64 9.29
C GLU A 74 -10.43 24.28 8.23
N GLU A 75 -10.01 23.75 7.08
CA GLU A 75 -10.88 23.23 6.00
C GLU A 75 -11.50 21.85 6.29
N GLY A 76 -11.61 21.45 7.56
CA GLY A 76 -12.33 20.24 7.97
C GLY A 76 -11.54 18.94 7.78
N LYS A 77 -10.26 18.93 8.19
CA LYS A 77 -9.42 17.73 8.14
C LYS A 77 -9.99 16.66 9.09
N LYS A 78 -10.71 15.68 8.54
CA LYS A 78 -11.46 14.64 9.27
C LYS A 78 -10.58 13.58 9.98
N LEU A 79 -9.26 13.70 9.91
CA LEU A 79 -8.34 12.68 10.41
C LEU A 79 -7.92 12.97 11.86
N THR A 80 -8.32 12.09 12.78
CA THR A 80 -7.99 12.18 14.20
C THR A 80 -6.84 11.24 14.55
N TRP A 81 -6.21 11.45 15.72
CA TRP A 81 -5.16 10.54 16.22
C TRP A 81 -5.70 9.13 16.50
N VAL A 82 -7.00 9.02 16.79
CA VAL A 82 -7.71 7.74 16.99
C VAL A 82 -7.69 6.92 15.70
N ASP A 83 -7.88 7.56 14.54
CA ASP A 83 -7.78 6.90 13.24
C ASP A 83 -6.36 6.36 13.01
N GLY A 84 -5.34 7.08 13.48
CA GLY A 84 -3.95 6.60 13.42
C GLY A 84 -3.68 5.37 14.28
N VAL A 85 -4.23 5.31 15.51
CA VAL A 85 -4.10 4.11 16.36
C VAL A 85 -4.83 2.93 15.74
N ARG A 86 -6.03 3.15 15.16
CA ARG A 86 -6.76 2.11 14.43
C ARG A 86 -5.97 1.60 13.22
N ALA A 87 -5.43 2.50 12.40
CA ALA A 87 -4.60 2.14 11.25
C ALA A 87 -3.39 1.29 11.66
N PHE A 88 -2.69 1.66 12.74
CA PHE A 88 -1.58 0.86 13.27
C PHE A 88 -2.04 -0.53 13.73
N GLY A 89 -3.16 -0.61 14.44
CA GLY A 89 -3.78 -1.87 14.85
C GLY A 89 -4.12 -2.76 13.64
N THR A 90 -4.67 -2.18 12.58
CA THR A 90 -4.95 -2.86 11.31
C THR A 90 -3.68 -3.41 10.66
N LEU A 91 -2.60 -2.60 10.58
CA LEU A 91 -1.31 -3.04 10.04
C LEU A 91 -0.76 -4.25 10.80
N LEU A 92 -0.77 -4.18 12.14
CA LEU A 92 -0.29 -5.26 12.99
C LEU A 92 -1.14 -6.52 12.83
N HIS A 93 -2.47 -6.38 12.84
CA HIS A 93 -3.40 -7.49 12.64
C HIS A 93 -3.15 -8.18 11.29
N LEU A 94 -3.04 -7.42 10.20
CA LEU A 94 -2.79 -7.97 8.85
C LEU A 94 -1.40 -8.63 8.75
N ARG A 95 -0.40 -8.08 9.44
CA ARG A 95 0.95 -8.66 9.45
C ARG A 95 1.00 -10.03 10.12
N LEU A 96 0.23 -10.20 11.20
CA LEU A 96 0.18 -11.42 12.01
C LEU A 96 -0.82 -12.45 11.48
N THR A 97 -1.85 -12.03 10.76
CA THR A 97 -2.84 -12.93 10.15
C THR A 97 -2.20 -13.86 9.12
N SER A 98 -2.63 -15.11 9.01
CA SER A 98 -2.07 -16.07 8.04
C SER A 98 -2.48 -15.73 6.60
N LYS A 99 -1.63 -16.06 5.61
CA LYS A 99 -1.95 -15.80 4.19
C LYS A 99 -3.22 -16.53 3.75
N HIS A 100 -3.41 -17.76 4.20
CA HIS A 100 -4.62 -18.54 3.91
C HIS A 100 -5.89 -17.83 4.42
N ARG A 101 -5.86 -17.19 5.59
CA ARG A 101 -7.01 -16.44 6.09
C ARG A 101 -7.27 -15.16 5.29
N LEU A 102 -6.22 -14.48 4.83
CA LEU A 102 -6.36 -13.23 4.08
C LEU A 102 -6.83 -13.45 2.64
N PHE A 103 -6.32 -14.50 1.98
CA PHE A 103 -6.45 -14.69 0.53
C PHE A 103 -7.15 -15.99 0.13
N GLY A 104 -7.48 -16.86 1.07
CA GLY A 104 -8.09 -18.16 0.78
C GLY A 104 -7.18 -19.08 -0.03
N VAL A 105 -7.78 -19.80 -0.98
CA VAL A 105 -7.10 -20.75 -1.88
C VAL A 105 -6.10 -20.00 -2.76
N GLU A 106 -4.92 -20.60 -2.99
CA GLU A 106 -3.91 -20.02 -3.88
C GLU A 106 -4.45 -19.80 -5.29
N ASP A 107 -4.06 -18.67 -5.87
CA ASP A 107 -4.45 -18.27 -7.22
C ASP A 107 -3.23 -18.37 -8.15
N PRO A 108 -3.27 -19.24 -9.18
CA PRO A 108 -2.18 -19.42 -10.14
C PRO A 108 -1.75 -18.11 -10.83
N TYR A 109 -2.68 -17.18 -11.06
CA TYR A 109 -2.40 -15.90 -11.72
C TYR A 109 -1.34 -15.12 -10.94
N HIS A 110 -1.49 -15.02 -9.61
CA HIS A 110 -0.60 -14.23 -8.78
C HIS A 110 0.80 -14.85 -8.70
N GLY A 111 0.89 -16.18 -8.59
CA GLY A 111 2.18 -16.88 -8.61
C GLY A 111 2.94 -16.66 -9.91
N LEU A 112 2.27 -16.82 -11.06
CA LEU A 112 2.85 -16.57 -12.38
C LEU A 112 3.27 -15.10 -12.55
N ARG A 113 2.42 -14.16 -12.12
CA ARG A 113 2.71 -12.73 -12.23
C ARG A 113 3.90 -12.31 -11.37
N LEU A 114 4.04 -12.84 -10.17
CA LEU A 114 5.21 -12.58 -9.31
C LEU A 114 6.50 -13.13 -9.92
N LYS A 115 6.44 -14.32 -10.52
CA LYS A 115 7.56 -14.91 -11.26
C LYS A 115 7.95 -14.06 -12.47
N GLU A 116 6.96 -13.55 -13.22
CA GLU A 116 7.22 -12.65 -14.34
C GLU A 116 7.87 -11.33 -13.87
N LEU A 117 7.35 -10.73 -12.79
CA LEU A 117 7.87 -9.49 -12.23
C LEU A 117 9.28 -9.65 -11.62
N SER A 118 9.64 -10.84 -11.11
CA SER A 118 10.97 -11.08 -10.57
C SER A 118 12.06 -11.18 -11.65
N LEU A 119 11.67 -11.49 -12.89
CA LEU A 119 12.55 -11.55 -14.06
C LEU A 119 12.77 -10.18 -14.72
N ARG A 120 11.90 -9.19 -14.44
CA ARG A 120 12.00 -7.84 -15.00
C ARG A 120 12.99 -6.97 -14.21
N PRO A 121 13.59 -5.95 -14.84
CA PRO A 121 14.37 -4.93 -14.14
C PRO A 121 13.55 -4.31 -13.01
N ARG A 122 14.22 -3.98 -11.89
CA ARG A 122 13.54 -3.45 -10.70
C ARG A 122 12.94 -2.07 -10.89
N LEU A 123 13.43 -1.31 -11.86
CA LEU A 123 12.90 0.00 -12.23
C LEU A 123 12.39 -0.10 -13.67
N PRO A 124 11.19 0.42 -13.96
CA PRO A 124 10.79 0.62 -15.34
C PRO A 124 11.79 1.59 -15.99
N GLU A 125 12.16 1.34 -17.25
CA GLU A 125 12.82 2.35 -18.06
C GLU A 125 11.81 3.48 -18.26
N LEU A 126 12.02 4.58 -17.54
CA LEU A 126 11.28 5.80 -17.78
C LEU A 126 11.80 6.39 -19.11
N PRO A 127 10.92 6.93 -19.97
CA PRO A 127 11.37 7.66 -21.14
C PRO A 127 12.40 8.70 -20.69
N ASP A 128 13.56 8.73 -21.35
CA ASP A 128 14.72 9.57 -21.00
C ASP A 128 14.27 10.97 -20.57
N GLU A 129 14.44 11.29 -19.28
CA GLU A 129 14.40 12.68 -18.79
C GLU A 129 15.59 13.51 -19.35
N ARG A 130 16.43 12.91 -20.21
CA ARG A 130 17.54 13.54 -20.93
C ARG A 130 17.13 14.32 -22.19
N ALA A 131 15.83 14.45 -22.47
CA ALA A 131 15.31 15.19 -23.62
C ALA A 131 14.66 16.54 -23.27
N ALA A 132 15.06 17.17 -22.15
CA ALA A 132 14.66 18.53 -21.78
C ALA A 132 15.89 19.41 -21.50
#